data_AF-A0A352XAA7-F1
#
_entry.id   AF-A0A352XAA7-F1
#
_cell.length_a   1.000
_cell.length_b   1.000
_cell.length_c   1.000
_cell.angle_alpha   90.00
_cell.angle_beta   90.00
_cell.angle_gamma   90.00
#
_symmetry.space_group_name_H-M   'P 1'
#
loop_
_entity.id
_entity.type
_entity.pdbx_description
1 polymer ?
#
loop_
_entity_poly.entity_id
_entity_poly.type
_entity_poly.pdbx_seq_one_letter_code
_entity_poly.pdbx_strand_id
1 'polypeptide(L)'
;MERRKELLNQLSQTEVGVDWGIIKSGYFRLLYGLPVALQIQLACFMMRRYLPIFEKREQYIRWPRIILDDVAQWVEENERCIPRCGRFEGPFDSAFRNGFDGLVAAYYYRDNQFVVTSACIYAFSSAINARGCNVWSADDPEAVEIWKKRSDNPEIYLEPKRKSYNNLAAIAVTKREWQEVAKWLWEKEVWNYLDEVNIEEMENYLDYWTANQKILIVPAFFEMVQQALIQRFAEREALTVEEIFSKYYTQRNLNHLDIIQIWQEITAVLQLDPQKVRPLDRFDTELAAIYLFPRRLADLDKYLADKCQGIIEFNDEIETIDDLILLVSANKKY
;
A
#
# COMPACT_ATOMS: atom_id res chain seq x y z
N MET A 1 12.36 -0.30 -23.70
CA MET A 1 11.13 -0.43 -24.52
C MET A 1 10.59 -1.86 -24.54
N GLU A 2 11.41 -2.92 -24.62
CA GLU A 2 10.92 -4.32 -24.59
C GLU A 2 10.24 -4.75 -23.26
N ARG A 3 10.72 -4.25 -22.10
CA ARG A 3 10.21 -4.65 -20.77
C ARG A 3 8.69 -4.54 -20.63
N ARG A 4 8.07 -3.41 -20.97
CA ARG A 4 6.62 -3.23 -20.82
C ARG A 4 5.82 -4.18 -21.72
N LYS A 5 6.32 -4.42 -22.94
CA LYS A 5 5.68 -5.34 -23.87
C LYS A 5 5.75 -6.78 -23.34
N GLU A 6 6.89 -7.17 -22.80
CA GLU A 6 7.09 -8.47 -22.16
C GLU A 6 6.19 -8.64 -20.92
N LEU A 7 6.18 -7.67 -20.02
CA LEU A 7 5.31 -7.67 -18.83
C LEU A 7 3.82 -7.78 -19.22
N LEU A 8 3.39 -7.04 -20.24
CA LEU A 8 2.00 -7.08 -20.71
C LEU A 8 1.66 -8.44 -21.35
N ASN A 9 2.59 -9.04 -22.11
CA ASN A 9 2.44 -10.40 -22.62
C ASN A 9 2.26 -11.41 -21.47
N GLN A 10 3.13 -11.37 -20.47
CA GLN A 10 3.08 -12.26 -19.30
C GLN A 10 1.76 -12.08 -18.53
N LEU A 11 1.35 -10.83 -18.28
CA LEU A 11 0.09 -10.51 -17.59
C LEU A 11 -1.14 -11.00 -18.36
N SER A 12 -1.14 -10.90 -19.69
CA SER A 12 -2.25 -11.38 -20.52
C SER A 12 -2.44 -12.90 -20.50
N GLN A 13 -1.35 -13.62 -20.20
CA GLN A 13 -1.30 -15.09 -20.13
C GLN A 13 -1.43 -15.62 -18.70
N THR A 14 -1.30 -14.75 -17.69
CA THR A 14 -1.35 -15.14 -16.28
C THR A 14 -2.72 -15.74 -15.98
N GLU A 15 -2.74 -17.00 -15.56
CA GLU A 15 -3.96 -17.61 -15.08
C GLU A 15 -4.44 -16.88 -13.85
N VAL A 16 -5.64 -16.34 -13.97
CA VAL A 16 -6.30 -15.65 -12.89
C VAL A 16 -6.79 -16.67 -11.88
N GLY A 17 -5.94 -16.97 -10.91
CA GLY A 17 -6.22 -17.82 -9.76
C GLY A 17 -6.72 -17.03 -8.54
N VAL A 18 -6.58 -17.63 -7.35
CA VAL A 18 -7.03 -17.01 -6.08
C VAL A 18 -6.10 -15.87 -5.64
N ASP A 19 -4.84 -15.85 -6.09
CA ASP A 19 -3.87 -14.82 -5.73
C ASP A 19 -3.89 -13.61 -6.66
N TRP A 20 -4.84 -12.71 -6.39
CA TRP A 20 -4.96 -11.41 -7.05
C TRP A 20 -3.77 -10.48 -6.79
N GLY A 21 -2.94 -10.79 -5.78
CA GLY A 21 -1.78 -10.01 -5.40
C GLY A 21 -0.74 -9.95 -6.51
N ILE A 22 -0.45 -11.09 -7.14
CA ILE A 22 0.53 -11.20 -8.23
C ILE A 22 0.12 -10.33 -9.43
N ILE A 23 -1.17 -10.38 -9.81
CA ILE A 23 -1.70 -9.60 -10.93
C ILE A 23 -1.55 -8.10 -10.65
N LYS A 24 -1.97 -7.64 -9.47
CA LYS A 24 -1.82 -6.22 -9.08
C LYS A 24 -0.36 -5.78 -9.09
N SER A 25 0.54 -6.62 -8.59
CA SER A 25 1.99 -6.34 -8.59
C SER A 25 2.58 -6.25 -9.99
N GLY A 26 2.17 -7.13 -10.92
CA GLY A 26 2.62 -7.04 -12.31
C GLY A 26 2.08 -5.79 -13.01
N TYR A 27 0.82 -5.41 -12.80
CA TYR A 27 0.30 -4.14 -13.32
C TYR A 27 0.95 -2.92 -12.68
N PHE A 28 1.38 -2.98 -11.42
CA PHE A 28 2.19 -1.93 -10.82
C PHE A 28 3.49 -1.73 -11.59
N ARG A 29 4.25 -2.80 -11.81
CA ARG A 29 5.50 -2.75 -12.58
C ARG A 29 5.29 -2.20 -14.00
N LEU A 30 4.19 -2.59 -14.64
CA LEU A 30 3.86 -2.15 -15.99
C LEU A 30 3.51 -0.66 -16.06
N LEU A 31 2.69 -0.19 -15.11
CA LEU A 31 2.16 1.18 -15.11
C LEU A 31 3.13 2.20 -14.53
N TYR A 32 4.04 1.79 -13.65
CA TYR A 32 5.01 2.69 -13.04
C TYR A 32 5.85 3.39 -14.12
N GLY A 33 5.86 4.72 -14.07
CA GLY A 33 6.56 5.58 -15.03
C GLY A 33 5.80 5.87 -16.32
N LEU A 34 4.59 5.36 -16.50
CA LEU A 34 3.71 5.83 -17.56
C LEU A 34 3.16 7.23 -17.23
N PRO A 35 2.80 8.03 -18.25
CA PRO A 35 2.21 9.35 -18.02
C PRO A 35 0.97 9.27 -17.13
N VAL A 36 0.86 10.20 -16.17
CA VAL A 36 -0.23 10.26 -15.20
C VAL A 36 -1.60 10.21 -15.88
N ALA A 37 -1.78 10.99 -16.94
CA ALA A 37 -3.02 11.03 -17.71
C ALA A 37 -3.41 9.65 -18.27
N LEU A 38 -2.44 8.86 -18.73
CA LEU A 38 -2.69 7.51 -19.26
C LEU A 38 -3.14 6.55 -18.16
N GLN A 39 -2.50 6.60 -16.99
CA GLN A 39 -2.87 5.77 -15.83
C GLN A 39 -4.29 6.10 -15.32
N ILE A 40 -4.61 7.39 -15.21
CA ILE A 40 -5.94 7.85 -14.81
C ILE A 40 -7.00 7.48 -15.86
N GLN A 41 -6.68 7.57 -17.16
CA GLN A 41 -7.58 7.13 -18.22
C GLN A 41 -7.90 5.63 -18.13
N LEU A 42 -6.92 4.79 -17.80
CA LEU A 42 -7.16 3.36 -17.57
C LEU A 42 -8.08 3.13 -16.36
N ALA A 43 -7.83 3.85 -15.25
CA ALA A 43 -8.68 3.78 -14.07
C ALA A 43 -10.13 4.17 -14.40
N CYS A 44 -10.31 5.30 -15.11
CA CYS A 44 -11.63 5.76 -15.58
C CYS A 44 -12.29 4.74 -16.51
N PHE A 45 -11.55 4.17 -17.46
CA PHE A 45 -12.05 3.14 -18.37
C PHE A 45 -12.65 1.97 -17.60
N MET A 46 -11.92 1.42 -16.62
CA MET A 46 -12.40 0.29 -15.84
C MET A 46 -13.56 0.65 -14.91
N MET A 47 -13.54 1.82 -14.28
CA MET A 47 -14.65 2.29 -13.46
C MET A 47 -15.92 2.52 -14.28
N ARG A 48 -15.81 3.09 -15.49
CA ARG A 48 -16.94 3.26 -16.43
C ARG A 48 -17.59 1.94 -16.84
N ARG A 49 -16.87 0.81 -16.79
CA ARG A 49 -17.46 -0.51 -17.07
C ARG A 49 -18.44 -0.99 -16.00
N TYR A 50 -18.32 -0.50 -14.76
CA TYR A 50 -19.28 -0.78 -13.68
C TYR A 50 -20.41 0.26 -13.61
N LEU A 51 -20.13 1.50 -14.04
CA LEU A 51 -21.05 2.64 -13.91
C LEU A 51 -22.50 2.35 -14.38
N PRO A 52 -22.77 1.70 -15.54
CA PRO A 52 -24.15 1.42 -15.96
C PRO A 52 -24.91 0.48 -15.01
N ILE A 53 -24.21 -0.47 -14.37
CA ILE A 53 -24.82 -1.38 -13.39
C ILE A 53 -25.21 -0.59 -12.14
N PHE A 54 -24.31 0.28 -11.68
CA PHE A 54 -24.55 1.16 -10.54
C PHE A 54 -25.72 2.11 -10.81
N GLU A 55 -25.70 2.84 -11.92
CA GLU A 55 -26.74 3.83 -12.26
C GLU A 55 -28.12 3.22 -12.49
N LYS A 56 -28.18 1.97 -12.95
CA LYS A 56 -29.46 1.27 -13.07
C LYS A 56 -30.14 1.09 -11.71
N ARG A 57 -29.36 0.87 -10.65
CA ARG A 57 -29.85 0.71 -9.27
C ARG A 57 -30.02 2.04 -8.56
N GLU A 58 -29.03 2.91 -8.66
CA GLU A 58 -28.92 4.18 -7.92
C GLU A 58 -29.15 5.38 -8.86
N GLN A 59 -30.33 5.43 -9.49
CA GLN A 59 -30.63 6.37 -10.59
C GLN A 59 -30.52 7.86 -10.22
N TYR A 60 -30.60 8.18 -8.93
CA TYR A 60 -30.55 9.55 -8.41
C TYR A 60 -29.12 10.01 -8.08
N ILE A 61 -28.15 9.10 -8.04
CA ILE A 61 -26.77 9.41 -7.71
C ILE A 61 -26.00 9.72 -8.99
N ARG A 62 -25.58 10.98 -9.15
CA ARG A 62 -24.89 11.46 -10.36
C ARG A 62 -23.39 11.67 -10.22
N TRP A 63 -22.91 11.87 -8.99
CA TRP A 63 -21.49 12.18 -8.74
C TRP A 63 -20.50 11.16 -9.33
N PRO A 64 -20.77 9.83 -9.39
CA PRO A 64 -19.82 8.88 -9.98
C PRO A 64 -19.55 9.17 -11.45
N ARG A 65 -20.60 9.53 -12.21
CA ARG A 65 -20.47 9.93 -13.61
C ARG A 65 -19.73 11.25 -13.73
N ILE A 66 -20.08 12.24 -12.91
CA ILE A 66 -19.43 13.57 -12.92
C ILE A 66 -17.92 13.41 -12.72
N ILE A 67 -17.48 12.64 -11.71
CA ILE A 67 -16.06 12.37 -11.48
C ILE A 67 -15.43 11.65 -12.68
N LEU A 68 -16.10 10.63 -13.23
CA LEU A 68 -15.55 9.86 -14.35
C LEU A 68 -15.51 10.63 -15.66
N ASP A 69 -16.33 11.67 -15.83
CA ASP A 69 -16.34 12.52 -17.01
C ASP A 69 -15.21 13.55 -16.94
N ASP A 70 -14.94 14.12 -15.76
CA ASP A 70 -13.81 15.03 -15.53
C ASP A 70 -13.26 14.93 -14.09
N VAL A 71 -12.26 14.06 -13.90
CA VAL A 71 -11.58 13.88 -12.60
C VAL A 71 -10.83 15.15 -12.20
N ALA A 72 -10.29 15.87 -13.18
CA ALA A 72 -9.48 17.06 -12.94
C ALA A 72 -10.34 18.17 -12.34
N GLN A 73 -11.43 18.49 -13.04
CA GLN A 73 -12.39 19.49 -12.59
C GLN A 73 -12.95 19.13 -11.20
N TRP A 74 -13.31 17.85 -10.99
CA TRP A 74 -13.81 17.43 -9.68
C TRP A 74 -12.81 17.73 -8.56
N VAL A 75 -11.54 17.35 -8.75
CA VAL A 75 -10.51 17.53 -7.72
C VAL A 75 -10.15 19.00 -7.51
N GLU A 76 -10.23 19.84 -8.54
CA GLU A 76 -10.05 21.30 -8.39
C GLU A 76 -11.16 21.94 -7.57
N GLU A 77 -12.40 21.47 -7.73
CA GLU A 77 -13.56 22.02 -7.03
C GLU A 77 -13.80 21.40 -5.63
N ASN A 78 -13.43 20.14 -5.44
CA ASN A 78 -13.82 19.33 -4.28
C ASN A 78 -12.63 18.64 -3.60
N GLU A 79 -11.39 18.93 -4.01
CA GLU A 79 -10.19 18.26 -3.53
C GLU A 79 -10.30 16.73 -3.63
N ARG A 80 -10.01 16.00 -2.54
CA ARG A 80 -10.14 14.53 -2.47
C ARG A 80 -11.51 14.07 -1.97
N CYS A 81 -12.47 14.96 -1.81
CA CYS A 81 -13.73 14.60 -1.18
C CYS A 81 -14.57 13.72 -2.11
N ILE A 82 -14.95 12.53 -1.61
CA ILE A 82 -15.96 11.66 -2.22
C ILE A 82 -17.27 11.81 -1.45
N PRO A 83 -18.39 12.15 -2.12
CA PRO A 83 -19.67 12.29 -1.45
C PRO A 83 -20.07 11.01 -0.72
N ARG A 84 -20.68 11.19 0.46
CA ARG A 84 -21.25 10.08 1.26
C ARG A 84 -22.72 9.80 0.93
N CYS A 85 -23.31 10.57 0.01
CA CYS A 85 -24.70 10.38 -0.38
C CYS A 85 -24.86 9.11 -1.24
N GLY A 86 -25.82 8.25 -0.85
CA GLY A 86 -26.16 7.01 -1.54
C GLY A 86 -26.23 5.79 -0.63
N ARG A 87 -26.97 4.76 -1.04
CA ARG A 87 -27.00 3.48 -0.33
C ARG A 87 -25.90 2.58 -0.87
N PHE A 88 -24.67 2.79 -0.42
CA PHE A 88 -23.54 1.90 -0.67
C PHE A 88 -23.58 0.69 0.29
N GLU A 89 -24.74 0.05 0.42
CA GLU A 89 -25.06 -0.95 1.45
C GLU A 89 -24.64 -2.37 1.03
N GLY A 90 -24.28 -2.55 -0.25
CA GLY A 90 -23.82 -3.83 -0.80
C GLY A 90 -22.29 -3.98 -0.82
N PRO A 91 -21.78 -5.21 -0.78
CA PRO A 91 -20.33 -5.49 -0.87
C PRO A 91 -19.72 -4.98 -2.19
N PHE A 92 -20.51 -4.97 -3.27
CA PHE A 92 -20.08 -4.45 -4.57
C PHE A 92 -20.13 -2.92 -4.68
N ASP A 93 -21.09 -2.26 -4.04
CA ASP A 93 -21.18 -0.79 -4.07
C ASP A 93 -20.06 -0.17 -3.22
N SER A 94 -19.77 -0.75 -2.06
CA SER A 94 -18.61 -0.36 -1.24
C SER A 94 -17.31 -0.48 -2.03
N ALA A 95 -17.09 -1.59 -2.76
CA ALA A 95 -15.94 -1.73 -3.64
C ALA A 95 -15.92 -0.65 -4.73
N PHE A 96 -17.04 -0.38 -5.40
CA PHE A 96 -17.08 0.67 -6.44
C PHE A 96 -16.77 2.06 -5.87
N ARG A 97 -17.33 2.40 -4.70
CA ARG A 97 -17.06 3.67 -4.00
C ARG A 97 -15.59 3.82 -3.62
N ASN A 98 -14.97 2.79 -3.05
CA ASN A 98 -13.55 2.80 -2.72
C ASN A 98 -12.69 3.05 -3.96
N GLY A 99 -13.15 2.60 -5.13
CA GLY A 99 -12.48 2.90 -6.40
C GLY A 99 -12.33 4.41 -6.66
N PHE A 100 -13.29 5.23 -6.23
CA PHE A 100 -13.22 6.68 -6.36
C PHE A 100 -12.20 7.32 -5.42
N ASP A 101 -12.00 6.78 -4.21
CA ASP A 101 -10.93 7.25 -3.31
C ASP A 101 -9.55 7.11 -3.98
N GLY A 102 -9.32 5.99 -4.67
CA GLY A 102 -8.12 5.78 -5.48
C GLY A 102 -8.03 6.73 -6.67
N LEU A 103 -9.12 6.92 -7.41
CA LEU A 103 -9.13 7.77 -8.60
C LEU A 103 -8.82 9.24 -8.26
N VAL A 104 -9.48 9.81 -7.25
CA VAL A 104 -9.23 11.20 -6.86
C VAL A 104 -7.86 11.36 -6.20
N ALA A 105 -7.39 10.36 -5.44
CA ALA A 105 -6.03 10.39 -4.88
C ALA A 105 -4.97 10.39 -5.98
N ALA A 106 -5.14 9.61 -7.05
CA ALA A 106 -4.21 9.60 -8.17
C ALA A 106 -4.08 10.98 -8.83
N TYR A 107 -5.17 11.70 -9.04
CA TYR A 107 -5.12 13.05 -9.62
C TYR A 107 -4.63 14.11 -8.63
N TYR A 108 -5.07 14.04 -7.36
CA TYR A 108 -4.67 14.99 -6.33
C TYR A 108 -3.16 14.94 -6.07
N TYR A 109 -2.57 13.74 -6.02
CA TYR A 109 -1.13 13.53 -5.84
C TYR A 109 -0.42 13.20 -7.16
N ARG A 110 -0.85 13.82 -8.27
CA ARG A 110 -0.31 13.58 -9.62
C ARG A 110 1.20 13.76 -9.76
N ASP A 111 1.81 14.53 -8.88
CA ASP A 111 3.26 14.76 -8.86
C ASP A 111 4.06 13.64 -8.17
N ASN A 112 3.37 12.68 -7.52
CA ASN A 112 3.98 11.52 -6.88
C ASN A 112 3.66 10.24 -7.67
N GLN A 113 4.64 9.76 -8.41
CA GLN A 113 4.50 8.60 -9.30
C GLN A 113 4.09 7.30 -8.57
N PHE A 114 4.57 7.08 -7.35
CA PHE A 114 4.17 5.94 -6.52
C PHE A 114 2.67 5.99 -6.19
N VAL A 115 2.20 7.17 -5.73
CA VAL A 115 0.80 7.37 -5.35
C VAL A 115 -0.09 7.26 -6.57
N VAL A 116 0.28 7.87 -7.70
CA VAL A 116 -0.47 7.74 -8.97
C VAL A 116 -0.65 6.28 -9.35
N THR A 117 0.45 5.51 -9.38
CA THR A 117 0.44 4.12 -9.82
C THR A 117 -0.38 3.23 -8.89
N SER A 118 -0.09 3.27 -7.60
CA SER A 118 -0.82 2.48 -6.59
C SER A 118 -2.31 2.86 -6.51
N ALA A 119 -2.63 4.14 -6.56
CA ALA A 119 -4.01 4.62 -6.46
C ALA A 119 -4.83 4.31 -7.74
N CYS A 120 -4.24 4.39 -8.93
CA CYS A 120 -4.89 3.94 -10.16
C CYS A 120 -5.19 2.44 -10.13
N ILE A 121 -4.25 1.60 -9.67
CA ILE A 121 -4.48 0.15 -9.54
C ILE A 121 -5.52 -0.14 -8.48
N TYR A 122 -5.50 0.57 -7.35
CA TYR A 122 -6.55 0.48 -6.35
C TYR A 122 -7.92 0.82 -6.96
N ALA A 123 -8.00 1.89 -7.75
CA ALA A 123 -9.23 2.34 -8.39
C ALA A 123 -9.81 1.29 -9.36
N PHE A 124 -9.04 0.85 -10.36
CA PHE A 124 -9.57 -0.13 -11.30
C PHE A 124 -9.74 -1.52 -10.70
N SER A 125 -8.89 -1.95 -9.77
CA SER A 125 -9.06 -3.27 -9.13
C SER A 125 -10.29 -3.29 -8.22
N SER A 126 -10.65 -2.15 -7.62
CA SER A 126 -11.89 -1.99 -6.87
C SER A 126 -13.12 -2.05 -7.78
N ALA A 127 -13.06 -1.46 -8.98
CA ALA A 127 -14.12 -1.60 -9.98
C ALA A 127 -14.27 -3.04 -10.51
N ILE A 128 -13.15 -3.73 -10.74
CA ILE A 128 -13.12 -5.16 -11.10
C ILE A 128 -13.75 -6.00 -9.98
N ASN A 129 -13.39 -5.75 -8.73
CA ASN A 129 -13.99 -6.40 -7.56
C ASN A 129 -15.49 -6.12 -7.45
N ALA A 130 -15.93 -4.88 -7.71
CA ALA A 130 -17.35 -4.54 -7.74
C ALA A 130 -18.14 -5.36 -8.77
N ARG A 131 -17.55 -5.63 -9.95
CA ARG A 131 -18.15 -6.53 -10.96
C ARG A 131 -18.21 -7.98 -10.48
N GLY A 132 -17.12 -8.49 -9.90
CA GLY A 132 -17.08 -9.84 -9.34
C GLY A 132 -18.11 -10.02 -8.22
N CYS A 133 -18.13 -9.12 -7.24
CA CYS A 133 -19.07 -9.13 -6.13
C CYS A 133 -20.54 -8.99 -6.60
N ASN A 134 -20.81 -8.21 -7.65
CA ASN A 134 -22.16 -8.10 -8.22
C ASN A 134 -22.67 -9.45 -8.77
N VAL A 135 -21.80 -10.21 -9.44
CA VAL A 135 -22.15 -11.55 -9.94
C VAL A 135 -22.27 -12.56 -8.80
N TRP A 136 -21.33 -12.55 -7.85
CA TRP A 136 -21.43 -13.36 -6.64
C TRP A 136 -22.74 -13.11 -5.90
N SER A 137 -23.19 -11.86 -5.80
CA SER A 137 -24.45 -11.52 -5.11
C SER A 137 -25.69 -12.05 -5.82
N ALA A 138 -25.63 -12.23 -7.14
CA ALA A 138 -26.71 -12.87 -7.89
C ALA A 138 -26.66 -14.40 -7.79
N ASP A 139 -25.46 -14.97 -7.65
CA ASP A 139 -25.22 -16.41 -7.61
C ASP A 139 -25.46 -17.02 -6.21
N ASP A 140 -25.09 -16.31 -5.13
CA ASP A 140 -25.30 -16.72 -3.75
C ASP A 140 -25.93 -15.59 -2.89
N PRO A 141 -27.24 -15.32 -3.05
CA PRO A 141 -27.92 -14.26 -2.29
C PRO A 141 -27.92 -14.49 -0.78
N GLU A 142 -27.92 -15.75 -0.33
CA GLU A 142 -27.90 -16.07 1.10
C GLU A 142 -26.54 -15.72 1.73
N ALA A 143 -25.42 -15.93 1.01
CA ALA A 143 -24.11 -15.48 1.47
C ALA A 143 -24.04 -13.94 1.60
N VAL A 144 -24.75 -13.20 0.75
CA VAL A 144 -24.87 -11.73 0.86
C VAL A 144 -25.64 -11.34 2.12
N GLU A 145 -26.73 -12.03 2.44
CA GLU A 145 -27.48 -11.78 3.66
C GLU A 145 -26.67 -12.10 4.91
N ILE A 146 -25.88 -13.19 4.90
CA ILE A 146 -24.93 -13.51 5.98
C ILE A 146 -23.85 -12.42 6.09
N TRP A 147 -23.32 -11.94 4.96
CA TRP A 147 -22.33 -10.86 4.93
C TRP A 147 -22.88 -9.56 5.53
N LYS A 148 -24.12 -9.17 5.17
CA LYS A 148 -24.78 -7.99 5.75
C LYS A 148 -24.95 -8.14 7.26
N LYS A 149 -25.46 -9.28 7.71
CA LYS A 149 -25.63 -9.56 9.15
C LYS A 149 -24.30 -9.55 9.90
N ARG A 150 -23.20 -9.96 9.27
CA ARG A 150 -21.86 -9.91 9.87
C ARG A 150 -21.39 -8.48 10.15
N SER A 151 -21.81 -7.50 9.35
CA SER A 151 -21.53 -6.09 9.63
C SER A 151 -22.18 -5.62 10.93
N ASP A 152 -23.36 -6.15 11.26
CA ASP A 152 -24.10 -5.83 12.49
C ASP A 152 -23.66 -6.72 13.68
N ASN A 153 -23.23 -7.96 13.40
CA ASN A 153 -22.74 -8.91 14.40
C ASN A 153 -21.51 -9.69 13.86
N PRO A 154 -20.28 -9.31 14.26
CA PRO A 154 -19.04 -9.94 13.80
C PRO A 154 -18.90 -11.44 14.07
N GLU A 155 -19.67 -12.00 15.01
CA GLU A 155 -19.68 -13.44 15.34
C GLU A 155 -20.35 -14.30 14.26
N ILE A 156 -21.12 -13.68 13.35
CA ILE A 156 -21.77 -14.38 12.25
C ILE A 156 -20.73 -14.85 11.24
N TYR A 157 -20.60 -16.16 11.13
CA TYR A 157 -19.62 -16.81 10.28
C TYR A 157 -20.10 -16.93 8.83
N LEU A 158 -19.36 -16.30 7.92
CA LEU A 158 -19.46 -16.58 6.49
C LEU A 158 -18.43 -17.63 6.11
N GLU A 159 -18.90 -18.82 5.74
CA GLU A 159 -18.03 -19.93 5.32
C GLU A 159 -17.07 -19.47 4.20
N PRO A 160 -15.76 -19.77 4.31
CA PRO A 160 -14.77 -19.33 3.33
C PRO A 160 -15.16 -19.64 1.88
N LYS A 161 -15.72 -20.83 1.61
CA LYS A 161 -16.15 -21.24 0.26
C LYS A 161 -17.26 -20.36 -0.34
N ARG A 162 -18.02 -19.63 0.49
CA ARG A 162 -19.12 -18.74 0.07
C ARG A 162 -18.66 -17.31 -0.18
N LYS A 163 -17.39 -16.99 0.05
CA LYS A 163 -16.84 -15.65 -0.22
C LYS A 163 -16.71 -15.41 -1.72
N SER A 164 -16.83 -14.16 -2.14
CA SER A 164 -16.78 -13.77 -3.56
C SER A 164 -15.54 -14.28 -4.30
N TYR A 165 -14.37 -14.28 -3.66
CA TYR A 165 -13.12 -14.75 -4.26
C TYR A 165 -13.01 -16.28 -4.40
N ASN A 166 -13.95 -17.04 -3.86
CA ASN A 166 -14.09 -18.49 -4.03
C ASN A 166 -15.30 -18.87 -4.91
N ASN A 167 -16.08 -17.88 -5.36
CA ASN A 167 -17.23 -18.10 -6.22
C ASN A 167 -16.79 -18.17 -7.70
N LEU A 168 -17.09 -19.27 -8.39
CA LEU A 168 -16.62 -19.52 -9.77
C LEU A 168 -17.09 -18.45 -10.76
N ALA A 169 -18.34 -17.98 -10.65
CA ALA A 169 -18.89 -16.97 -11.53
C ALA A 169 -18.20 -15.61 -11.31
N ALA A 170 -17.96 -15.24 -10.06
CA ALA A 170 -17.21 -14.04 -9.70
C ALA A 170 -15.75 -14.10 -10.16
N ILE A 171 -15.07 -15.24 -10.00
CA ILE A 171 -13.70 -15.45 -10.49
C ILE A 171 -13.64 -15.29 -12.01
N ALA A 172 -14.57 -15.93 -12.75
CA ALA A 172 -14.63 -15.84 -14.20
C ALA A 172 -14.84 -14.40 -14.70
N VAL A 173 -15.73 -13.64 -14.05
CA VAL A 173 -15.91 -12.22 -14.37
C VAL A 173 -14.67 -11.41 -14.05
N THR A 174 -14.08 -11.61 -12.87
CA THR A 174 -12.86 -10.89 -12.46
C THR A 174 -11.71 -11.15 -13.44
N LYS A 175 -11.54 -12.40 -13.91
CA LYS A 175 -10.59 -12.77 -14.97
C LYS A 175 -10.84 -12.01 -16.26
N ARG A 176 -12.09 -11.99 -16.74
CA ARG A 176 -12.47 -11.25 -17.94
C ARG A 176 -12.15 -9.76 -17.80
N GLU A 177 -12.44 -9.14 -16.65
CA GLU A 177 -12.18 -7.71 -16.49
C GLU A 177 -10.67 -7.39 -16.46
N TRP A 178 -9.82 -8.26 -15.91
CA TRP A 178 -8.37 -8.10 -16.03
C TRP A 178 -7.86 -8.26 -17.47
N GLN A 179 -8.49 -9.12 -18.27
CA GLN A 179 -8.17 -9.20 -19.70
C GLN A 179 -8.53 -7.92 -20.45
N GLU A 180 -9.59 -7.22 -20.03
CA GLU A 180 -9.95 -5.92 -20.61
C GLU A 180 -8.94 -4.82 -20.24
N VAL A 181 -8.32 -4.88 -19.06
CA VAL A 181 -7.17 -4.03 -18.70
C VAL A 181 -6.02 -4.27 -19.67
N ALA A 182 -5.63 -5.54 -19.87
CA ALA A 182 -4.55 -5.90 -20.78
C ALA A 182 -4.85 -5.43 -22.21
N LYS A 183 -6.06 -5.69 -22.71
CA LYS A 183 -6.51 -5.28 -24.04
C LYS A 183 -6.43 -3.77 -24.22
N TRP A 184 -6.90 -3.00 -23.25
CA TRP A 184 -6.82 -1.54 -23.30
C TRP A 184 -5.37 -1.05 -23.39
N LEU A 185 -4.46 -1.66 -22.62
CA LEU A 185 -3.03 -1.32 -22.65
C LEU A 185 -2.36 -1.71 -23.97
N TRP A 186 -2.80 -2.79 -24.61
CA TRP A 186 -2.39 -3.15 -25.97
C TRP A 186 -2.83 -2.09 -26.98
N GLU A 187 -4.09 -1.66 -26.92
CA GLU A 187 -4.64 -0.64 -27.82
C GLU A 187 -3.94 0.73 -27.64
N LYS A 188 -3.42 1.02 -26.44
CA LYS A 188 -2.64 2.23 -26.16
C LYS A 188 -1.15 2.12 -26.46
N GLU A 189 -0.70 0.97 -26.92
CA GLU A 189 0.69 0.68 -27.26
C GLU A 189 1.68 1.16 -26.19
N VAL A 190 1.41 0.81 -24.92
CA VAL A 190 2.14 1.39 -23.77
C VAL A 190 3.66 1.14 -23.77
N TRP A 191 4.14 0.22 -24.60
CA TRP A 191 5.58 -0.03 -24.83
C TRP A 191 6.28 1.08 -25.64
N ASN A 192 5.53 1.95 -26.33
CA ASN A 192 6.06 3.09 -27.08
C ASN A 192 6.39 4.30 -26.18
N TYR A 193 6.01 4.28 -24.90
CA TYR A 193 6.35 5.32 -23.93
C TYR A 193 7.73 5.10 -23.34
N LEU A 194 8.44 6.18 -23.00
CA LEU A 194 9.74 6.14 -22.32
C LEU A 194 9.64 5.32 -21.03
N ASP A 195 10.62 4.45 -20.81
CA ASP A 195 10.70 3.53 -19.67
C ASP A 195 11.97 3.81 -18.85
N GLU A 196 12.13 5.08 -18.47
CA GLU A 196 13.24 5.59 -17.65
C GLU A 196 12.85 5.51 -16.17
N VAL A 197 12.63 4.29 -15.67
CA VAL A 197 12.29 4.06 -14.25
C VAL A 197 13.49 3.50 -13.51
N ASN A 198 13.71 3.98 -12.28
CA ASN A 198 14.59 3.30 -11.34
C ASN A 198 13.90 2.01 -10.87
N ILE A 199 14.40 0.87 -11.32
CA ILE A 199 13.79 -0.45 -11.04
C ILE A 199 13.85 -0.78 -9.55
N GLU A 200 14.97 -0.51 -8.89
CA GLU A 200 15.15 -0.76 -7.46
C GLU A 200 14.14 0.06 -6.63
N GLU A 201 14.02 1.35 -6.93
CA GLU A 201 13.05 2.23 -6.29
C GLU A 201 11.60 1.75 -6.53
N MET A 202 11.26 1.36 -7.75
CA MET A 202 9.94 0.83 -8.09
C MET A 202 9.62 -0.45 -7.32
N GLU A 203 10.55 -1.40 -7.23
CA GLU A 203 10.34 -2.65 -6.47
C GLU A 203 10.22 -2.37 -4.97
N ASN A 204 11.04 -1.47 -4.40
CA ASN A 204 10.91 -1.05 -3.00
C ASN A 204 9.52 -0.46 -2.70
N TYR A 205 8.98 0.36 -3.61
CA TYR A 205 7.63 0.88 -3.50
C TYR A 205 6.54 -0.19 -3.65
N LEU A 206 6.77 -1.19 -4.50
CA LEU A 206 5.84 -2.29 -4.68
C LEU A 206 5.82 -3.23 -3.46
N ASP A 207 6.98 -3.53 -2.89
CA ASP A 207 7.12 -4.34 -1.69
C ASP A 207 6.42 -3.67 -0.53
N TYR A 208 6.63 -2.36 -0.37
CA TYR A 208 5.89 -1.54 0.58
C TYR A 208 4.38 -1.63 0.41
N TRP A 209 3.90 -1.40 -0.81
CA TRP A 209 2.47 -1.44 -1.08
C TRP A 209 1.89 -2.84 -0.85
N THR A 210 2.67 -3.89 -1.15
CA THR A 210 2.29 -5.29 -0.91
C THR A 210 2.23 -5.64 0.56
N ALA A 211 3.21 -5.21 1.37
CA ALA A 211 3.23 -5.39 2.83
C ALA A 211 1.99 -4.76 3.50
N ASN A 212 1.50 -3.66 2.93
CA ASN A 212 0.28 -2.97 3.37
C ASN A 212 -0.99 -3.52 2.70
N GLN A 213 -0.99 -4.79 2.30
CA GLN A 213 -2.14 -5.47 1.67
C GLN A 213 -2.71 -4.75 0.44
N LYS A 214 -1.90 -3.91 -0.21
CA LYS A 214 -2.29 -3.10 -1.36
C LYS A 214 -3.49 -2.19 -1.10
N ILE A 215 -3.62 -1.69 0.15
CA ILE A 215 -4.59 -0.64 0.48
C ILE A 215 -4.20 0.68 -0.20
N LEU A 216 -5.13 1.64 -0.27
CA LEU A 216 -4.82 2.97 -0.77
C LEU A 216 -3.90 3.68 0.23
N ILE A 217 -2.70 4.05 -0.21
CA ILE A 217 -1.71 4.76 0.61
C ILE A 217 -1.48 6.14 -0.02
N VAL A 218 -1.61 7.18 0.80
CA VAL A 218 -1.52 8.58 0.35
C VAL A 218 -0.53 9.36 1.22
N PRO A 219 0.14 10.41 0.69
CA PRO A 219 1.11 11.23 1.44
C PRO A 219 0.63 11.67 2.83
N ALA A 220 -0.62 12.13 2.92
CA ALA A 220 -1.21 12.55 4.20
C ALA A 220 -1.28 11.41 5.24
N PHE A 221 -1.40 10.15 4.83
CA PHE A 221 -1.33 9.00 5.74
C PHE A 221 0.09 8.83 6.29
N PHE A 222 1.12 8.98 5.46
CA PHE A 222 2.51 8.94 5.92
C PHE A 222 2.82 10.10 6.87
N GLU A 223 2.36 11.31 6.56
CA GLU A 223 2.51 12.46 7.45
C GLU A 223 1.81 12.23 8.77
N MET A 224 0.56 11.74 8.76
CA MET A 224 -0.20 11.43 9.97
C MET A 224 0.51 10.37 10.83
N VAL A 225 1.00 9.29 10.22
CA VAL A 225 1.73 8.23 10.92
C VAL A 225 3.07 8.75 11.47
N GLN A 226 3.79 9.56 10.69
CA GLN A 226 5.04 10.19 11.13
C GLN A 226 4.78 11.15 12.30
N GLN A 227 3.72 11.96 12.24
CA GLN A 227 3.33 12.85 13.33
C GLN A 227 2.88 12.08 14.57
N ALA A 228 2.14 10.98 14.41
CA ALA A 228 1.76 10.11 15.53
C ALA A 228 3.00 9.47 16.20
N LEU A 229 3.99 9.06 15.41
CA LEU A 229 5.28 8.59 15.90
C LEU A 229 5.99 9.71 16.68
N ILE A 230 6.15 10.90 16.08
CA ILE A 230 6.78 12.06 16.73
C ILE A 230 6.07 12.41 18.03
N GLN A 231 4.73 12.49 18.03
CA GLN A 231 3.94 12.82 19.21
C GLN A 231 4.08 11.79 20.33
N ARG A 232 4.10 10.49 19.99
CA ARG A 232 4.35 9.41 20.95
C ARG A 232 5.68 9.58 21.67
N PHE A 233 6.70 10.07 20.97
CA PHE A 233 8.02 10.35 21.56
C PHE A 233 8.09 11.75 22.21
N ALA A 234 7.29 12.72 21.79
CA ALA A 234 7.34 14.09 22.28
C ALA A 234 7.08 14.18 23.79
N GLU A 235 6.09 13.44 24.29
CA GLU A 235 5.67 13.42 25.70
C GLU A 235 6.65 12.69 26.64
N ARG A 236 7.59 11.93 26.08
CA ARG A 236 8.57 11.20 26.89
C ARG A 236 9.56 12.17 27.54
N GLU A 237 10.05 11.82 28.72
CA GLU A 237 11.19 12.49 29.33
C GLU A 237 12.38 12.53 28.34
N ALA A 238 13.09 13.65 28.25
CA ALA A 238 14.33 13.68 27.47
C ALA A 238 15.45 13.15 28.36
N LEU A 239 16.16 12.12 27.91
CA LEU A 239 17.36 11.61 28.57
C LEU A 239 18.55 11.85 27.65
N THR A 240 19.68 12.31 28.20
CA THR A 240 20.91 12.39 27.40
C THR A 240 21.40 10.98 27.09
N VAL A 241 22.24 10.86 26.06
CA VAL A 241 22.79 9.54 25.67
C VAL A 241 23.63 8.96 26.81
N GLU A 242 24.29 9.81 27.61
CA GLU A 242 25.05 9.43 28.80
C GLU A 242 24.14 8.89 29.92
N GLU A 243 22.96 9.48 30.12
CA GLU A 243 21.97 9.00 31.09
C GLU A 243 21.40 7.65 30.65
N ILE A 244 21.12 7.49 29.36
CA ILE A 244 20.70 6.21 28.77
C ILE A 244 21.80 5.17 28.98
N PHE A 245 23.06 5.49 28.66
CA PHE A 245 24.18 4.58 28.92
C PHE A 245 24.27 4.18 30.39
N SER A 246 24.25 5.16 31.28
CA SER A 246 24.35 4.98 32.72
C SER A 246 23.26 4.03 33.25
N LYS A 247 22.03 4.20 32.74
CA LYS A 247 20.84 3.46 33.18
C LYS A 247 20.76 2.05 32.61
N TYR A 248 21.18 1.82 31.37
CA TYR A 248 20.92 0.57 30.66
C TYR A 248 22.16 -0.27 30.34
N TYR A 249 23.35 0.34 30.26
CA TYR A 249 24.55 -0.31 29.70
C TYR A 249 25.76 -0.40 30.64
N THR A 250 25.80 0.35 31.75
CA THR A 250 26.94 0.37 32.70
C THR A 250 27.39 -1.01 33.18
N GLN A 251 26.45 -1.95 33.33
CA GLN A 251 26.73 -3.30 33.83
C GLN A 251 27.18 -4.28 32.73
N ARG A 252 27.14 -3.89 31.45
CA ARG A 252 27.29 -4.81 30.32
C ARG A 252 28.70 -4.95 29.76
N ASN A 253 29.72 -4.39 30.42
CA ASN A 253 31.13 -4.40 29.95
C ASN A 253 31.30 -3.95 28.48
N LEU A 254 30.45 -3.02 28.04
CA LEU A 254 30.49 -2.43 26.71
C LEU A 254 31.28 -1.12 26.74
N ASN A 255 31.95 -0.80 25.64
CA ASN A 255 32.68 0.46 25.52
C ASN A 255 31.69 1.63 25.42
N HIS A 256 31.81 2.57 26.37
CA HIS A 256 30.96 3.75 26.46
C HIS A 256 30.90 4.58 25.17
N LEU A 257 32.06 4.85 24.55
CA LEU A 257 32.15 5.65 23.34
C LEU A 257 31.51 4.94 22.15
N ASP A 258 31.68 3.62 22.06
CA ASP A 258 31.09 2.83 20.98
C ASP A 258 29.56 2.82 21.07
N ILE A 259 29.00 2.68 22.28
CA ILE A 259 27.54 2.68 22.45
C ILE A 259 26.95 4.05 22.14
N ILE A 260 27.56 5.15 22.58
CA ILE A 260 27.11 6.49 22.23
C ILE A 260 27.11 6.69 20.72
N GLN A 261 28.18 6.26 20.04
CA GLN A 261 28.29 6.39 18.59
C GLN A 261 27.21 5.57 17.88
N ILE A 262 27.06 4.29 18.22
CA ILE A 262 26.06 3.39 17.62
C ILE A 262 24.65 3.94 17.85
N TRP A 263 24.37 4.46 19.05
CA TRP A 263 23.09 5.08 19.38
C TRP A 263 22.76 6.26 18.47
N GLN A 264 23.71 7.19 18.30
CA GLN A 264 23.56 8.35 17.43
C GLN A 264 23.39 7.96 15.97
N GLU A 265 24.15 6.97 15.50
CA GLU A 265 24.07 6.48 14.12
C GLU A 265 22.71 5.81 13.85
N ILE A 266 22.25 4.91 14.71
CA ILE A 266 20.95 4.24 14.58
C ILE A 266 19.80 5.26 14.61
N THR A 267 19.79 6.16 15.59
CA THR A 267 18.71 7.15 15.72
C THR A 267 18.69 8.12 14.55
N ALA A 268 19.85 8.45 13.96
CA ALA A 268 19.93 9.23 12.73
C ALA A 268 19.37 8.47 11.51
N VAL A 269 19.70 7.19 11.33
CA VAL A 269 19.15 6.33 10.27
C VAL A 269 17.62 6.25 10.40
N LEU A 270 17.12 6.06 11.61
CA LEU A 270 15.68 5.97 11.89
C LEU A 270 14.98 7.35 11.88
N GLN A 271 15.73 8.45 11.82
CA GLN A 271 15.25 9.84 11.90
C GLN A 271 14.43 10.10 13.18
N LEU A 272 14.95 9.64 14.31
CA LEU A 272 14.34 9.80 15.63
C LEU A 272 15.19 10.73 16.50
N ASP A 273 14.55 11.38 17.47
CA ASP A 273 15.28 12.15 18.48
C ASP A 273 16.02 11.20 19.44
N PRO A 274 17.37 11.22 19.48
CA PRO A 274 18.15 10.32 20.31
C PRO A 274 17.84 10.43 21.80
N GLN A 275 17.29 11.55 22.27
CA GLN A 275 16.96 11.77 23.68
C GLN A 275 15.62 11.17 24.10
N LYS A 276 14.76 10.81 23.13
CA LYS A 276 13.40 10.31 23.37
C LYS A 276 13.28 8.80 23.14
N VAL A 277 14.20 8.22 22.38
CA VAL A 277 14.29 6.78 22.16
C VAL A 277 14.80 6.07 23.41
N ARG A 278 14.40 4.81 23.61
CA ARG A 278 14.80 3.94 24.72
C ARG A 278 15.27 2.59 24.16
N PRO A 279 16.23 1.92 24.83
CA PRO A 279 16.73 0.62 24.37
C PRO A 279 15.63 -0.42 24.16
N LEU A 280 14.59 -0.38 25.00
CA LEU A 280 13.48 -1.32 24.97
C LEU A 280 12.37 -0.96 23.98
N ASP A 281 12.49 0.14 23.22
CA ASP A 281 11.50 0.47 22.19
C ASP A 281 11.49 -0.62 21.13
N ARG A 282 10.33 -1.23 20.89
CA ARG A 282 10.20 -2.36 19.98
C ARG A 282 9.82 -1.91 18.57
N PHE A 283 10.31 -2.64 17.59
CA PHE A 283 9.95 -2.45 16.18
C PHE A 283 8.50 -2.81 15.88
N ASP A 284 7.91 -3.78 16.58
CA ASP A 284 6.51 -4.21 16.38
C ASP A 284 5.46 -3.33 17.08
N THR A 285 5.85 -2.49 18.05
CA THR A 285 4.92 -1.63 18.82
C THR A 285 5.27 -0.15 18.77
N GLU A 286 6.29 0.29 19.51
CA GLU A 286 6.62 1.71 19.65
C GLU A 286 7.07 2.31 18.32
N LEU A 287 7.85 1.54 17.57
CA LEU A 287 8.46 1.90 16.30
C LEU A 287 7.78 1.25 15.09
N ALA A 288 6.59 0.65 15.26
CA ALA A 288 5.85 -0.03 14.18
C ALA A 288 5.64 0.84 12.94
N ALA A 289 5.53 2.15 13.13
CA ALA A 289 5.45 3.13 12.05
C ALA A 289 6.67 3.11 11.12
N ILE A 290 7.85 2.66 11.57
CA ILE A 290 9.07 2.58 10.76
C ILE A 290 8.92 1.59 9.62
N TYR A 291 8.19 0.49 9.82
CA TYR A 291 7.81 -0.43 8.73
C TYR A 291 6.97 0.25 7.65
N LEU A 292 6.40 1.42 7.94
CA LEU A 292 5.69 2.23 6.96
C LEU A 292 6.62 3.10 6.09
N PHE A 293 7.94 3.07 6.33
CA PHE A 293 8.96 3.84 5.62
C PHE A 293 10.07 2.92 5.09
N PRO A 294 9.89 2.24 3.94
CA PRO A 294 10.83 1.27 3.38
C PRO A 294 12.25 1.78 3.25
N ARG A 295 12.40 3.06 2.91
CA ARG A 295 13.71 3.71 2.81
C ARG A 295 14.47 3.67 4.13
N ARG A 296 13.79 3.82 5.28
CA ARG A 296 14.45 3.75 6.60
C ARG A 296 14.92 2.33 6.92
N LEU A 297 14.16 1.31 6.51
CA LEU A 297 14.60 -0.09 6.63
C LEU A 297 15.78 -0.38 5.72
N ALA A 298 15.74 0.05 4.46
CA ALA A 298 16.86 -0.10 3.52
C ALA A 298 18.11 0.66 3.98
N ASP A 299 17.95 1.87 4.54
CA ASP A 299 19.06 2.63 5.14
C ASP A 299 19.62 1.90 6.37
N LEU A 300 18.79 1.16 7.11
CA LEU A 300 19.21 0.34 8.24
C LEU A 300 19.95 -0.93 7.81
N ASP A 301 19.44 -1.65 6.79
CA ASP A 301 20.14 -2.78 6.19
C ASP A 301 21.51 -2.36 5.65
N LYS A 302 21.58 -1.23 4.97
CA LYS A 302 22.83 -0.65 4.50
C LYS A 302 23.76 -0.31 5.66
N TYR A 303 23.25 0.30 6.71
CA TYR A 303 24.03 0.60 7.90
C TYR A 303 24.61 -0.66 8.55
N LEU A 304 23.81 -1.74 8.67
CA LEU A 304 24.26 -3.03 9.18
C LEU A 304 25.34 -3.65 8.27
N ALA A 305 25.12 -3.64 6.96
CA ALA A 305 26.10 -4.15 5.99
C ALA A 305 27.43 -3.37 6.06
N ASP A 306 27.38 -2.06 6.28
CA ASP A 306 28.57 -1.22 6.40
C ASP A 306 29.32 -1.50 7.72
N LYS A 307 28.60 -1.58 8.85
CA LYS A 307 29.20 -1.62 10.20
C LYS A 307 29.54 -3.01 10.71
N CYS A 308 28.83 -4.04 10.28
CA CYS A 308 29.00 -5.40 10.78
C CYS A 308 29.85 -6.26 9.85
N GLN A 309 30.68 -7.15 10.42
CA GLN A 309 31.33 -8.23 9.68
C GLN A 309 30.30 -9.30 9.27
N GLY A 310 30.37 -9.74 8.01
CA GLY A 310 29.41 -10.70 7.46
C GLY A 310 28.22 -10.03 6.77
N ILE A 311 27.28 -10.85 6.29
CA ILE A 311 26.00 -10.40 5.73
C ILE A 311 25.00 -10.45 6.88
N ILE A 312 24.64 -9.28 7.40
CA ILE A 312 23.62 -9.11 8.45
C ILE A 312 22.50 -8.27 7.86
N GLU A 313 21.30 -8.81 7.89
CA GLU A 313 20.06 -8.16 7.42
C GLU A 313 19.16 -7.89 8.63
N PHE A 314 18.42 -6.78 8.57
CA PHE A 314 17.40 -6.50 9.56
C PHE A 314 16.24 -7.48 9.40
N ASN A 315 15.86 -8.18 10.47
CA ASN A 315 14.84 -9.21 10.44
C ASN A 315 14.01 -9.23 11.74
N ASP A 316 13.06 -10.16 11.82
CA ASP A 316 12.15 -10.30 12.96
C ASP A 316 12.83 -10.75 14.27
N GLU A 317 14.11 -11.15 14.23
CA GLU A 317 14.89 -11.46 15.45
C GLU A 317 15.39 -10.19 16.15
N ILE A 318 15.38 -9.04 15.46
CA ILE A 318 15.74 -7.73 16.02
C ILE A 318 14.46 -7.06 16.52
N GLU A 319 14.07 -7.39 17.74
CA GLU A 319 12.80 -6.90 18.31
C GLU A 319 12.89 -5.46 18.82
N THR A 320 14.05 -5.05 19.34
CA THR A 320 14.25 -3.76 20.03
C THR A 320 15.47 -2.97 19.51
N ILE A 321 15.53 -1.69 19.89
CA ILE A 321 16.73 -0.87 19.70
C ILE A 321 17.95 -1.48 20.40
N ASP A 322 17.76 -2.10 21.58
CA ASP A 322 18.83 -2.77 22.31
C ASP A 322 19.42 -3.93 21.49
N ASP A 323 18.58 -4.77 20.89
CA ASP A 323 19.02 -5.90 20.06
C ASP A 323 19.90 -5.41 18.89
N LEU A 324 19.46 -4.33 18.24
CA LEU A 324 20.19 -3.72 17.14
C LEU A 324 21.56 -3.16 17.60
N ILE A 325 21.62 -2.50 18.76
CA ILE A 325 22.87 -1.97 19.32
C ILE A 325 23.84 -3.09 19.68
N LEU A 326 23.35 -4.14 20.34
CA LEU A 326 24.17 -5.29 20.73
C LEU A 326 24.71 -6.03 19.51
N LEU A 327 23.87 -6.19 18.48
CA LEU A 327 24.25 -6.82 17.22
C LEU A 327 25.41 -6.07 16.55
N VAL A 328 25.30 -4.74 16.43
CA VAL A 328 26.36 -3.89 15.86
C VAL A 328 27.61 -3.90 16.73
N SER A 329 27.45 -3.80 18.05
CA SER A 329 28.58 -3.81 18.98
C SER A 329 29.34 -5.13 18.95
N ALA A 330 28.67 -6.27 18.75
CA ALA A 330 29.29 -7.59 18.71
C ALA A 330 30.01 -7.87 17.39
N ASN A 331 29.58 -7.25 16.28
CA ASN A 331 30.06 -7.56 14.92
C ASN A 331 30.84 -6.41 14.26
N LYS A 332 31.18 -5.36 15.01
CA LYS A 332 31.79 -4.13 14.48
C LYS A 332 33.05 -4.44 13.64
N LYS A 333 33.11 -3.92 12.41
CA LYS A 333 34.33 -3.92 11.60
C LYS A 333 35.36 -2.98 12.26
N TYR A 334 36.54 -3.51 12.59
CA TYR A 334 37.69 -2.73 13.07
C TYR A 334 38.39 -2.00 11.93
#